data_AF-T1CB11-F1
#
_entry.id   AF-T1CB11-F1
#
_cell.length_a   1.000
_cell.length_b   1.000
_cell.length_c   1.000
_cell.angle_alpha   90.00
_cell.angle_beta   90.00
_cell.angle_gamma   90.00
#
_symmetry.space_group_name_H-M   'P 1'
#
loop_
_entity.id
_entity.type
_entity.pdbx_description
1 polymer ?
#
loop_
_entity_poly.entity_id
_entity_poly.type
_entity_poly.pdbx_seq_one_letter_code
_entity_poly.pdbx_strand_id
1 'polypeptide(L)'
;LNALQVRLQNVDMADTSGRFAIAGLNGALDWRSGATLAPTTLGWRAASIYHLPLGTAQLHLRDDKGLLALTAPAQIPLLGGSMLAQHFSFDPAGTQRTRWSTGLAFVGVSLGELSGALGWPAFRGTLGGAIPDLRWRDGRAVLQGGLSMQVFGGYVDVTRMSLAHLFGVAPELGADLSLRGIELAPLTSVFDFGEITGKLDGNVQGLRLVSWHPVAFKAELHTVGGGRISQRAVKNLTSVGGGGLAGGIQGAVLRLFSTFPYQRIGLSCMLANDVCTMGGIKPAEGGGYSIVEGDGLPYIHIIGHQTRVDWSTLLSRLQAATTGQRPVIR
;
A
#
# COMPACT_ATOMS: atom_id res chain seq x y z
N LEU A 1 -26.05 -28.37 1.59
CA LEU A 1 -26.73 -27.61 2.67
C LEU A 1 -28.07 -27.13 2.10
N ASN A 2 -29.21 -27.49 2.72
CA ASN A 2 -30.54 -27.27 2.13
C ASN A 2 -31.29 -26.06 2.75
N ALA A 3 -30.91 -25.66 3.96
CA ALA A 3 -31.36 -24.43 4.60
C ALA A 3 -30.28 -23.92 5.56
N LEU A 4 -30.26 -22.61 5.79
CA LEU A 4 -29.45 -21.90 6.78
C LEU A 4 -30.34 -20.88 7.45
N GLN A 5 -30.63 -21.09 8.74
CA GLN A 5 -31.37 -20.14 9.55
C GLN A 5 -30.55 -19.84 10.81
N VAL A 6 -30.21 -18.57 10.99
CA VAL A 6 -29.40 -18.12 12.12
C VAL A 6 -30.03 -16.85 12.68
N ARG A 7 -30.16 -16.78 14.01
CA ARG A 7 -30.59 -15.58 14.73
C ARG A 7 -29.51 -15.20 15.73
N LEU A 8 -29.06 -13.95 15.66
CA LEU A 8 -27.93 -13.44 16.42
C LEU A 8 -28.42 -12.29 17.29
N GLN A 9 -28.08 -12.35 18.57
CA GLN A 9 -28.43 -11.33 19.55
C GLN A 9 -27.16 -10.93 20.30
N ASN A 10 -26.57 -9.81 19.86
CA ASN A 10 -25.37 -9.22 20.47
C ASN A 10 -24.22 -10.22 20.63
N VAL A 11 -23.89 -10.89 19.53
CA VAL A 11 -22.82 -11.89 19.49
C VAL A 11 -21.50 -11.20 19.17
N ASP A 12 -20.48 -11.46 19.97
CA ASP A 12 -19.11 -11.04 19.70
C ASP A 12 -18.33 -12.21 19.11
N MET A 13 -17.50 -11.93 18.11
CA MET A 13 -16.65 -12.92 17.43
C MET A 13 -15.27 -12.33 17.24
N ALA A 14 -14.22 -13.13 17.48
CA ALA A 14 -12.85 -12.72 17.22
C ALA A 14 -12.02 -13.91 16.77
N ASP A 15 -11.16 -13.68 15.79
CA ASP A 15 -10.10 -14.60 15.41
C ASP A 15 -8.99 -14.57 16.45
N THR A 16 -8.51 -15.74 16.88
CA THR A 16 -7.45 -15.86 17.90
C THR A 16 -6.12 -15.28 17.43
N SER A 17 -5.89 -15.18 16.12
CA SER A 17 -4.70 -14.54 15.53
C SER A 17 -4.91 -13.05 15.24
N GLY A 18 -6.02 -12.46 15.68
CA GLY A 18 -6.31 -11.03 15.52
C GLY A 18 -6.60 -10.59 14.09
N ARG A 19 -6.90 -11.52 13.17
CA ARG A 19 -7.11 -11.19 11.75
C ARG A 19 -8.49 -10.60 11.46
N PHE A 20 -9.47 -10.88 12.30
CA PHE A 20 -10.77 -10.22 12.26
C PHE A 20 -11.44 -10.24 13.63
N ALA A 21 -12.29 -9.25 13.87
CA ALA A 21 -13.19 -9.23 15.01
C ALA A 21 -14.52 -8.57 14.62
N ILE A 22 -15.59 -8.95 15.30
CA ILE A 22 -16.93 -8.38 15.17
C ILE A 22 -17.49 -8.24 16.58
N ALA A 23 -18.01 -7.06 16.89
CA ALA A 23 -18.66 -6.78 18.16
C ALA A 23 -20.13 -6.40 17.94
N GLY A 24 -21.00 -6.98 18.76
CA GLY A 24 -22.43 -6.74 18.76
C GLY A 24 -23.11 -7.19 17.47
N LEU A 25 -22.74 -8.36 16.94
CA LEU A 25 -23.42 -8.94 15.78
C LEU A 25 -24.89 -9.25 16.14
N ASN A 26 -25.80 -8.68 15.37
CA ASN A 26 -27.23 -8.74 15.65
C ASN A 26 -28.06 -8.92 14.37
N GLY A 27 -29.17 -9.64 14.47
CA GLY A 27 -30.11 -9.82 13.38
C GLY A 27 -30.35 -11.27 13.03
N ALA A 28 -30.65 -11.54 11.77
CA ALA A 28 -30.93 -12.87 11.27
C ALA A 28 -30.37 -13.08 9.87
N LEU A 29 -30.12 -14.34 9.55
CA LEU A 29 -29.90 -14.85 8.21
C LEU A 29 -30.90 -15.97 8.00
N ASP A 30 -31.69 -15.90 6.93
CA ASP A 30 -32.61 -16.96 6.55
C ASP A 30 -32.46 -17.26 5.06
N TRP A 31 -32.10 -18.50 4.76
CA TRP A 31 -31.85 -19.00 3.42
C TRP A 31 -32.35 -20.43 3.30
N ARG A 32 -32.98 -20.74 2.16
CA ARG A 32 -33.43 -22.10 1.85
C ARG A 32 -33.30 -22.36 0.36
N SER A 33 -32.74 -23.52 0.02
CA SER A 33 -32.58 -23.91 -1.38
C SER A 33 -33.95 -24.01 -2.06
N GLY A 34 -34.11 -23.31 -3.20
CA GLY A 34 -35.33 -23.35 -4.01
C GLY A 34 -36.54 -22.59 -3.45
N ALA A 35 -36.36 -21.76 -2.42
CA ALA A 35 -37.43 -20.95 -1.84
C ALA A 35 -37.03 -19.49 -1.67
N THR A 36 -37.91 -18.57 -2.07
CA THR A 36 -37.73 -17.14 -1.84
C THR A 36 -38.31 -16.76 -0.49
N LEU A 37 -37.45 -16.34 0.44
CA LEU A 37 -37.82 -15.94 1.80
C LEU A 37 -37.86 -14.41 1.95
N ALA A 38 -38.47 -13.94 3.03
CA ALA A 38 -38.48 -12.52 3.35
C ALA A 38 -37.04 -12.00 3.59
N PRO A 39 -36.73 -10.74 3.22
CA PRO A 39 -35.43 -10.15 3.50
C PRO A 39 -35.13 -10.16 5.00
N THR A 40 -33.87 -10.47 5.33
CA THR A 40 -33.34 -10.45 6.69
C THR A 40 -32.34 -9.30 6.84
N THR A 41 -32.09 -8.91 8.08
CA THR A 41 -31.11 -7.87 8.39
C THR A 41 -30.01 -8.47 9.24
N LEU A 42 -28.77 -8.12 8.93
CA LEU A 42 -27.60 -8.46 9.73
C LEU A 42 -26.79 -7.19 9.97
N GLY A 43 -26.53 -6.85 11.22
CA GLY A 43 -25.74 -5.66 11.56
C GLY A 43 -24.73 -5.96 12.65
N TRP A 44 -23.75 -5.07 12.77
CA TRP A 44 -22.74 -5.08 13.82
C TRP A 44 -22.47 -3.66 14.29
N ARG A 45 -22.00 -3.53 15.54
CA ARG A 45 -21.60 -2.23 16.12
C ARG A 45 -20.17 -1.84 15.74
N ALA A 46 -19.28 -2.82 15.70
CA ALA A 46 -17.91 -2.61 15.25
C ALA A 46 -17.38 -3.90 14.63
N ALA A 47 -16.49 -3.78 13.66
CA ALA A 47 -15.74 -4.89 13.15
C ALA A 47 -14.29 -4.46 12.88
N SER A 48 -13.40 -5.42 12.68
CA SER A 48 -12.06 -5.16 12.19
C SER A 48 -11.63 -6.27 11.24
N ILE A 49 -10.80 -5.89 10.26
CA ILE A 49 -10.06 -6.81 9.41
C ILE A 49 -8.59 -6.41 9.55
N TYR A 50 -7.78 -7.30 10.11
CA TYR A 50 -6.44 -6.98 10.60
C TYR A 50 -6.49 -5.73 11.51
N HIS A 51 -5.70 -4.72 11.21
CA HIS A 51 -5.65 -3.46 11.95
C HIS A 51 -6.66 -2.42 11.42
N LEU A 52 -7.47 -2.75 10.42
CA LEU A 52 -8.41 -1.81 9.81
C LEU A 52 -9.75 -1.86 10.56
N PRO A 53 -10.15 -0.77 11.23
CA PRO A 53 -11.43 -0.69 11.92
C PRO A 53 -12.56 -0.43 10.92
N LEU A 54 -13.65 -1.17 11.07
CA LEU A 54 -14.90 -1.00 10.35
C LEU A 54 -15.96 -0.53 11.35
N GLY A 55 -16.59 0.60 11.05
CA GLY A 55 -17.65 1.14 11.89
C GLY A 55 -18.93 0.29 11.86
N THR A 56 -19.94 0.78 12.58
CA THR A 56 -21.29 0.21 12.58
C THR A 56 -21.82 0.07 11.16
N ALA A 57 -22.41 -1.08 10.86
CA ALA A 57 -23.11 -1.26 9.59
C ALA A 57 -24.31 -2.20 9.74
N GLN A 58 -25.22 -2.07 8.78
CA GLN A 58 -26.38 -2.95 8.63
C GLN A 58 -26.48 -3.38 7.17
N LEU A 59 -26.60 -4.69 6.96
CA LEU A 59 -26.80 -5.34 5.69
C LEU A 59 -28.26 -5.78 5.60
N HIS A 60 -28.91 -5.47 4.48
CA HIS A 60 -30.21 -6.02 4.12
C HIS A 60 -29.98 -7.13 3.11
N LEU A 61 -30.32 -8.36 3.47
CA LEU A 61 -30.01 -9.56 2.71
C LEU A 61 -31.31 -10.25 2.31
N ARG A 62 -31.38 -10.78 1.10
CA ARG A 62 -32.48 -11.62 0.65
C ARG A 62 -31.95 -12.88 -0.05
N ASP A 63 -32.73 -13.94 -0.06
CA ASP A 63 -32.52 -14.98 -1.06
C ASP A 63 -32.80 -14.41 -2.46
N ASP A 64 -31.86 -14.62 -3.37
CA ASP A 64 -31.99 -14.38 -4.79
C ASP A 64 -31.46 -15.62 -5.54
N LYS A 65 -32.40 -16.47 -6.00
CA LYS A 65 -32.11 -17.68 -6.78
C LYS A 65 -31.09 -18.60 -6.10
N GLY A 66 -31.20 -18.77 -4.79
CA GLY A 66 -30.30 -19.61 -4.00
C GLY A 66 -29.01 -18.92 -3.55
N LEU A 67 -28.82 -17.64 -3.82
CA LEU A 67 -27.77 -16.81 -3.24
C LEU A 67 -28.32 -15.92 -2.13
N LEU A 68 -27.58 -15.73 -1.04
CA LEU A 68 -27.84 -14.62 -0.12
C LEU A 68 -27.23 -13.35 -0.70
N ALA A 69 -28.07 -12.41 -1.11
CA ALA A 69 -27.66 -11.20 -1.80
C ALA A 69 -28.08 -9.92 -1.08
N LEU A 70 -27.22 -8.90 -1.13
CA LEU A 70 -27.48 -7.58 -0.62
C LEU A 70 -28.56 -6.88 -1.45
N THR A 71 -29.53 -6.26 -0.79
CA THR A 71 -30.68 -5.65 -1.46
C THR A 71 -30.49 -4.18 -1.81
N ALA A 72 -29.55 -3.51 -1.13
CA ALA A 72 -29.19 -2.11 -1.33
C ALA A 72 -27.74 -1.90 -0.86
N PRO A 73 -26.97 -0.98 -1.47
CA PRO A 73 -25.60 -0.70 -1.03
C PRO A 73 -25.51 -0.43 0.47
N ALA A 74 -24.50 -1.01 1.13
CA ALA A 74 -24.25 -0.79 2.54
C ALA A 74 -23.03 0.11 2.72
N GLN A 75 -23.20 1.23 3.44
CA GLN A 75 -22.11 2.13 3.80
C GLN A 75 -21.54 1.74 5.17
N ILE A 76 -20.23 1.60 5.23
CA ILE A 76 -19.47 1.18 6.40
C ILE A 76 -18.42 2.27 6.68
N PRO A 77 -18.48 2.98 7.82
CA PRO A 77 -17.45 3.95 8.17
C PRO A 77 -16.07 3.29 8.24
N LEU A 78 -15.05 3.94 7.68
CA LEU A 78 -13.69 3.43 7.61
C LEU A 78 -12.69 4.60 7.66
N LEU A 79 -11.96 4.71 8.77
CA LEU A 79 -10.80 5.60 8.93
C LEU A 79 -11.04 7.03 8.40
N GLY A 80 -11.95 7.77 9.04
CA GLY A 80 -12.34 9.14 8.65
C GLY A 80 -13.17 9.25 7.36
N GLY A 81 -13.29 8.17 6.59
CA GLY A 81 -14.07 8.08 5.35
C GLY A 81 -15.12 6.96 5.39
N SER A 82 -15.42 6.40 4.23
CA SER A 82 -16.38 5.30 4.11
C SER A 82 -16.00 4.26 3.05
N MET A 83 -16.39 3.02 3.32
CA MET A 83 -16.41 1.91 2.39
C MET A 83 -17.87 1.58 2.05
N LEU A 84 -18.20 1.53 0.77
CA LEU A 84 -19.51 1.14 0.27
C LEU A 84 -19.44 -0.26 -0.29
N ALA A 85 -20.15 -1.21 0.32
CA ALA A 85 -20.45 -2.49 -0.30
C ALA A 85 -21.60 -2.28 -1.29
N GLN A 86 -21.27 -2.08 -2.57
CA GLN A 86 -22.22 -1.78 -3.64
C GLN A 86 -23.18 -2.95 -3.88
N HIS A 87 -22.64 -4.16 -3.83
CA HIS A 87 -23.39 -5.41 -3.87
C HIS A 87 -22.60 -6.47 -3.11
N PHE A 88 -23.30 -7.50 -2.65
CA PHE A 88 -22.69 -8.69 -2.06
C PHE A 88 -23.58 -9.87 -2.41
N SER A 89 -22.98 -11.01 -2.75
CA SER A 89 -23.68 -12.28 -2.88
C SER A 89 -22.85 -13.40 -2.25
N PHE A 90 -23.51 -14.34 -1.61
CA PHE A 90 -22.90 -15.52 -1.00
C PHE A 90 -23.71 -16.75 -1.37
N ASP A 91 -23.02 -17.86 -1.69
CA ASP A 91 -23.62 -19.17 -1.94
C ASP A 91 -23.46 -20.08 -0.70
N PRO A 92 -24.49 -20.20 0.15
CA PRO A 92 -24.44 -21.06 1.33
C PRO A 92 -24.33 -22.54 0.96
N ALA A 93 -24.95 -22.96 -0.15
CA ALA A 93 -25.00 -24.34 -0.59
C ALA A 93 -23.65 -24.84 -1.12
N GLY A 94 -22.84 -23.95 -1.69
CA GLY A 94 -21.56 -24.28 -2.33
C GLY A 94 -21.72 -25.01 -3.65
N THR A 95 -22.85 -24.77 -4.30
CA THR A 95 -23.19 -25.37 -5.59
C THR A 95 -22.59 -24.59 -6.75
N GLN A 96 -22.28 -23.32 -6.54
CA GLN A 96 -21.67 -22.43 -7.51
C GLN A 96 -20.15 -22.42 -7.37
N ARG A 97 -19.48 -22.18 -8.50
CA ARG A 97 -18.02 -22.03 -8.54
C ARG A 97 -17.54 -20.80 -7.77
N THR A 98 -18.34 -19.74 -7.75
CA THR A 98 -18.06 -18.52 -6.99
C THR A 98 -18.78 -18.62 -5.65
N ARG A 99 -18.03 -18.70 -4.55
CA ARG A 99 -18.61 -18.81 -3.21
C ARG A 99 -19.19 -17.51 -2.69
N TRP A 100 -18.56 -16.39 -3.05
CA TRP A 100 -19.10 -15.06 -2.79
C TRP A 100 -18.51 -14.05 -3.78
N SER A 101 -19.26 -12.98 -4.00
CA SER A 101 -18.82 -11.82 -4.76
C SER A 101 -19.25 -10.53 -4.08
N THR A 102 -18.50 -9.45 -4.30
CA THR A 102 -18.87 -8.12 -3.82
C THR A 102 -18.26 -7.03 -4.69
N GLY A 103 -18.91 -5.87 -4.73
CA GLY A 103 -18.33 -4.64 -5.27
C GLY A 103 -18.08 -3.67 -4.13
N LEU A 104 -16.90 -3.08 -4.07
CA LEU A 104 -16.49 -2.12 -3.03
C LEU A 104 -16.18 -0.76 -3.64
N ALA A 105 -16.55 0.32 -2.97
CA ALA A 105 -16.04 1.65 -3.26
C ALA A 105 -15.54 2.31 -1.98
N PHE A 106 -14.47 3.09 -2.09
CA PHE A 106 -13.84 3.79 -0.99
C PHE A 106 -13.93 5.28 -1.26
N VAL A 107 -14.38 6.04 -0.26
CA VAL A 107 -14.59 7.48 -0.38
C VAL A 107 -13.95 8.16 0.82
N GLY A 108 -12.93 8.98 0.54
CA GLY A 108 -12.34 9.90 1.52
C GLY A 108 -11.66 9.20 2.70
N VAL A 109 -11.15 7.99 2.53
CA VAL A 109 -10.43 7.28 3.59
C VAL A 109 -9.16 8.06 3.95
N SER A 110 -9.00 8.43 5.21
CA SER A 110 -7.87 9.22 5.70
C SER A 110 -6.58 8.41 5.65
N LEU A 111 -5.59 8.87 4.88
CA LEU A 111 -4.27 8.22 4.86
C LEU A 111 -3.54 8.37 6.21
N GLY A 112 -3.84 9.42 6.98
CA GLY A 112 -3.26 9.63 8.31
C GLY A 112 -3.74 8.57 9.31
N GLU A 113 -5.06 8.33 9.34
CA GLU A 113 -5.65 7.29 10.19
C GLU A 113 -5.24 5.89 9.73
N LEU A 114 -5.22 5.64 8.42
CA LEU A 114 -4.71 4.39 7.85
C LEU A 114 -3.26 4.12 8.25
N SER A 115 -2.41 5.15 8.17
CA SER A 115 -1.00 5.02 8.55
C SER A 115 -0.85 4.72 10.03
N GLY A 116 -1.62 5.41 10.88
CA GLY A 116 -1.65 5.12 12.33
C GLY A 116 -2.08 3.70 12.65
N ALA A 117 -3.11 3.20 11.96
CA ALA A 117 -3.60 1.83 12.13
C ALA A 117 -2.57 0.77 11.70
N LEU A 118 -1.79 1.04 10.65
CA LEU A 118 -0.78 0.13 10.11
C LEU A 118 0.62 0.30 10.71
N GLY A 119 0.81 1.24 11.64
CA GLY A 119 2.13 1.56 12.21
C GLY A 119 3.08 2.20 11.17
N TRP A 120 2.53 2.82 10.14
CA TRP A 120 3.27 3.49 9.08
C TRP A 120 3.59 4.95 9.44
N PRO A 121 4.59 5.56 8.79
CA PRO A 121 4.85 7.00 8.84
C PRO A 121 3.57 7.80 8.55
N ALA A 122 3.41 8.95 9.20
CA ALA A 122 2.20 9.76 9.12
C ALA A 122 2.01 10.39 7.73
N PHE A 123 1.49 9.59 6.79
CA PHE A 123 1.12 10.07 5.47
C PHE A 123 -0.12 10.95 5.53
N ARG A 124 -0.10 12.03 4.75
CA ARG A 124 -1.25 12.95 4.63
C ARG A 124 -1.88 12.78 3.26
N GLY A 125 -3.20 12.89 3.22
CA GLY A 125 -4.00 12.79 2.02
C GLY A 125 -5.18 11.84 2.19
N THR A 126 -5.76 11.44 1.07
CA THR A 126 -6.99 10.63 1.04
C THR A 126 -6.86 9.48 0.07
N LEU A 127 -7.49 8.35 0.42
CA LEU A 127 -7.66 7.19 -0.44
C LEU A 127 -9.10 7.14 -0.92
N GLY A 128 -9.26 6.82 -2.20
CA GLY A 128 -10.55 6.51 -2.81
C GLY A 128 -10.42 5.52 -3.96
N GLY A 129 -11.53 5.24 -4.61
CA GLY A 129 -11.57 4.36 -5.78
C GLY A 129 -12.63 3.29 -5.65
N ALA A 130 -12.64 2.38 -6.62
CA ALA A 130 -13.65 1.34 -6.69
C ALA A 130 -13.06 0.02 -7.16
N ILE A 131 -13.56 -1.03 -6.55
CA ILE A 131 -13.33 -2.42 -6.89
C ILE A 131 -14.69 -2.97 -7.33
N PRO A 132 -15.09 -2.80 -8.60
CA PRO A 132 -16.44 -3.11 -9.03
C PRO A 132 -16.82 -4.57 -8.87
N ASP A 133 -15.83 -5.47 -8.84
CA ASP A 133 -16.07 -6.89 -8.72
C ASP A 133 -14.88 -7.57 -8.04
N LEU A 134 -15.15 -8.18 -6.90
CA LEU A 134 -14.26 -9.05 -6.16
C LEU A 134 -14.94 -10.40 -6.08
N ARG A 135 -14.32 -11.42 -6.69
CA ARG A 135 -14.84 -12.80 -6.67
C ARG A 135 -13.86 -13.75 -6.02
N TRP A 136 -14.34 -14.52 -5.05
CA TRP A 136 -13.55 -15.57 -4.45
C TRP A 136 -13.70 -16.88 -5.19
N ARG A 137 -12.57 -17.43 -5.67
CA ARG A 137 -12.51 -18.69 -6.39
C ARG A 137 -11.24 -19.44 -5.99
N ASP A 138 -11.39 -20.69 -5.56
CA ASP A 138 -10.28 -21.61 -5.29
C ASP A 138 -9.20 -21.02 -4.35
N GLY A 139 -9.60 -20.28 -3.30
CA GLY A 139 -8.67 -19.69 -2.31
C GLY A 139 -8.08 -18.32 -2.68
N ARG A 140 -8.46 -17.77 -3.85
CA ARG A 140 -7.99 -16.48 -4.36
C ARG A 140 -9.16 -15.57 -4.74
N ALA A 141 -9.07 -14.32 -4.33
CA ALA A 141 -9.83 -13.19 -4.84
C ALA A 141 -9.05 -12.50 -5.95
N VAL A 142 -9.68 -12.35 -7.12
CA VAL A 142 -9.21 -11.42 -8.16
C VAL A 142 -10.10 -10.19 -8.07
N LEU A 143 -9.46 -9.01 -8.04
CA LEU A 143 -10.12 -7.73 -7.85
C LEU A 143 -10.10 -6.99 -9.19
N GLN A 144 -11.27 -6.67 -9.72
CA GLN A 144 -11.40 -5.80 -10.89
C GLN A 144 -11.43 -4.34 -10.45
N GLY A 145 -10.94 -3.44 -11.30
CA GLY A 145 -10.85 -2.00 -10.99
C GLY A 145 -9.52 -1.63 -10.33
N GLY A 146 -9.56 -0.60 -9.48
CA GLY A 146 -8.35 0.01 -8.94
C GLY A 146 -8.66 1.00 -7.82
N LEU A 147 -7.63 1.27 -7.02
CA LEU A 147 -7.67 2.31 -5.99
C LEU A 147 -6.79 3.47 -6.44
N SER A 148 -7.10 4.67 -5.98
CA SER A 148 -6.28 5.85 -6.19
C SER A 148 -6.12 6.60 -4.87
N MET A 149 -4.90 7.03 -4.60
CA MET A 149 -4.56 7.75 -3.38
C MET A 149 -4.01 9.11 -3.78
N GLN A 150 -4.57 10.17 -3.21
CA GLN A 150 -3.95 11.48 -3.27
C GLN A 150 -3.00 11.61 -2.09
N VAL A 151 -1.71 11.77 -2.36
CA VAL A 151 -0.66 11.81 -1.32
C VAL A 151 0.41 12.82 -1.71
N PHE A 152 0.79 13.69 -0.76
CA PHE A 152 1.81 14.74 -0.97
C PHE A 152 1.65 15.53 -2.28
N GLY A 153 0.45 16.01 -2.58
CA GLY A 153 0.17 16.82 -3.77
C GLY A 153 0.10 16.05 -5.11
N GLY A 154 0.42 14.77 -5.12
CA GLY A 154 0.32 13.90 -6.30
C GLY A 154 -0.62 12.72 -6.08
N TYR A 155 -0.54 11.74 -6.99
CA TYR A 155 -1.43 10.58 -7.03
C TYR A 155 -0.64 9.27 -7.10
N VAL A 156 -1.17 8.26 -6.42
CA VAL A 156 -0.73 6.86 -6.54
C VAL A 156 -1.92 6.01 -6.94
N ASP A 157 -1.87 5.45 -8.14
CA ASP A 157 -2.89 4.51 -8.63
C ASP A 157 -2.44 3.07 -8.37
N VAL A 158 -3.36 2.24 -7.87
CA VAL A 158 -3.15 0.82 -7.59
C VAL A 158 -4.04 0.00 -8.52
N THR A 159 -3.43 -0.87 -9.31
CA THR A 159 -4.12 -1.70 -10.31
C THR A 159 -3.68 -3.15 -10.22
N ARG A 160 -4.29 -4.03 -11.04
CA ARG A 160 -3.97 -5.47 -11.12
C ARG A 160 -3.99 -6.16 -9.75
N MET A 161 -4.92 -5.75 -8.90
CA MET A 161 -5.00 -6.21 -7.51
C MET A 161 -5.45 -7.67 -7.44
N SER A 162 -4.79 -8.44 -6.59
CA SER A 162 -5.18 -9.81 -6.25
C SER A 162 -4.91 -10.05 -4.78
N LEU A 163 -5.73 -10.92 -4.17
CA LEU A 163 -5.63 -11.26 -2.77
C LEU A 163 -5.88 -12.75 -2.61
N ALA A 164 -5.01 -13.47 -1.91
CA ALA A 164 -5.22 -14.88 -1.60
C ALA A 164 -4.91 -15.15 -0.13
N HIS A 165 -5.53 -16.20 0.41
CA HIS A 165 -5.26 -16.65 1.78
C HIS A 165 -5.39 -15.54 2.84
N LEU A 166 -6.31 -14.56 2.65
CA LEU A 166 -6.47 -13.40 3.55
C LEU A 166 -6.68 -13.79 5.01
N PHE A 167 -7.34 -14.93 5.27
CA PHE A 167 -7.55 -15.48 6.61
C PHE A 167 -6.74 -16.77 6.83
N GLY A 168 -5.61 -16.92 6.12
CA GLY A 168 -4.64 -18.00 6.30
C GLY A 168 -3.44 -17.56 7.15
N VAL A 169 -2.41 -18.40 7.22
CA VAL A 169 -1.14 -18.10 7.93
C VAL A 169 -0.16 -17.29 7.07
N ALA A 170 -0.36 -17.29 5.74
CA ALA A 170 0.47 -16.59 4.78
C ALA A 170 -0.42 -15.86 3.76
N PRO A 171 -1.01 -14.70 4.13
CA PRO A 171 -1.78 -13.89 3.20
C PRO A 171 -0.91 -13.39 2.04
N GLU A 172 -1.46 -13.41 0.84
CA GLU A 172 -0.78 -12.97 -0.37
C GLU A 172 -1.52 -11.80 -0.99
N LEU A 173 -0.80 -10.73 -1.34
CA LEU A 173 -1.32 -9.58 -2.08
C LEU A 173 -0.47 -9.35 -3.32
N GLY A 174 -1.12 -9.17 -4.47
CA GLY A 174 -0.48 -8.76 -5.71
C GLY A 174 -1.03 -7.43 -6.20
N ALA A 175 -0.20 -6.54 -6.71
CA ALA A 175 -0.63 -5.25 -7.25
C ALA A 175 0.42 -4.61 -8.18
N ASP A 176 -0.01 -3.57 -8.87
CA ASP A 176 0.81 -2.61 -9.58
C ASP A 176 0.54 -1.21 -9.05
N LEU A 177 1.59 -0.37 -8.99
CA LEU A 177 1.50 1.00 -8.53
C LEU A 177 2.05 1.95 -9.58
N SER A 178 1.34 3.04 -9.86
CA SER A 178 1.83 4.19 -10.64
C SER A 178 1.80 5.44 -9.78
N LEU A 179 2.93 6.10 -9.65
CA LEU A 179 3.11 7.34 -8.91
C LEU A 179 3.25 8.49 -9.90
N ARG A 180 2.48 9.56 -9.71
CA ARG A 180 2.51 10.75 -10.56
C ARG A 180 2.51 12.03 -9.72
N GLY A 181 3.53 12.85 -9.94
CA GLY A 181 3.60 14.21 -9.44
C GLY A 181 3.72 14.34 -7.93
N ILE A 182 4.28 13.35 -7.23
CA ILE A 182 4.42 13.37 -5.77
C ILE A 182 5.41 14.47 -5.39
N GLU A 183 5.00 15.43 -4.55
CA GLU A 183 5.88 16.53 -4.13
C GLU A 183 6.93 16.02 -3.14
N LEU A 184 8.20 16.18 -3.50
CA LEU A 184 9.32 15.65 -2.72
C LEU A 184 9.56 16.41 -1.41
N ALA A 185 9.26 17.71 -1.37
CA ALA A 185 9.51 18.53 -0.18
C ALA A 185 8.69 18.08 1.03
N PRO A 186 7.35 17.95 0.94
CA PRO A 186 6.56 17.43 2.06
C PRO A 186 6.83 15.94 2.31
N LEU A 187 7.11 15.14 1.27
CA LEU A 187 7.47 13.73 1.42
C LEU A 187 8.72 13.57 2.30
N THR A 188 9.84 14.20 1.91
CA THR A 188 11.13 14.04 2.58
C THR A 188 11.21 14.68 3.96
N SER A 189 10.36 15.67 4.22
CA SER A 189 10.20 16.31 5.54
C SER A 189 9.59 15.38 6.58
N VAL A 190 8.61 14.54 6.21
CA VAL A 190 8.00 13.55 7.14
C VAL A 190 9.02 12.53 7.66
N PHE A 191 10.11 12.33 6.92
CA PHE A 191 11.09 11.28 7.15
C PHE A 191 12.42 11.77 7.72
N ASP A 192 12.55 13.04 8.13
CA ASP A 192 13.83 13.64 8.55
C ASP A 192 15.01 13.36 7.59
N PHE A 193 14.72 13.02 6.33
CA PHE A 193 15.70 12.55 5.36
C PHE A 193 16.59 13.72 4.87
N GLY A 194 16.16 14.95 5.13
CA GLY A 194 16.69 16.17 4.52
C GLY A 194 15.82 16.60 3.35
N GLU A 195 15.79 17.91 3.08
CA GLU A 195 14.95 18.48 2.04
C GLU A 195 15.41 18.06 0.64
N ILE A 196 14.44 17.60 -0.16
CA ILE A 196 14.53 17.46 -1.61
C ILE A 196 13.30 18.14 -2.21
N THR A 197 13.47 19.09 -3.11
CA THR A 197 12.36 19.78 -3.80
C THR A 197 12.18 19.26 -5.22
N GLY A 198 10.98 19.40 -5.78
CA GLY A 198 10.64 18.86 -7.10
C GLY A 198 9.49 17.86 -7.02
N LYS A 199 9.20 17.19 -8.13
CA LYS A 199 8.15 16.18 -8.24
C LYS A 199 8.74 14.82 -8.58
N LEU A 200 8.14 13.76 -8.03
CA LEU A 200 8.52 12.38 -8.23
C LEU A 200 7.42 11.62 -8.97
N ASP A 201 7.84 10.96 -10.04
CA ASP A 201 7.05 9.98 -10.78
C ASP A 201 7.70 8.60 -10.64
N GLY A 202 6.95 7.55 -10.92
CA GLY A 202 7.50 6.21 -10.90
C GLY A 202 6.45 5.12 -10.99
N ASN A 203 6.94 3.88 -11.03
CA ASN A 203 6.11 2.69 -11.12
C ASN A 203 6.65 1.59 -10.23
N VAL A 204 5.77 0.78 -9.65
CA VAL A 204 6.09 -0.50 -9.02
C VAL A 204 5.27 -1.57 -9.73
N GLN A 205 5.93 -2.40 -10.51
CA GLN A 205 5.30 -3.44 -11.32
C GLN A 205 5.46 -4.80 -10.65
N GLY A 206 4.39 -5.59 -10.68
CA GLY A 206 4.40 -6.97 -10.18
C GLY A 206 4.72 -7.06 -8.70
N LEU A 207 4.23 -6.11 -7.90
CA LEU A 207 4.36 -6.18 -6.45
C LEU A 207 3.68 -7.47 -5.96
N ARG A 208 4.42 -8.25 -5.18
CA ARG A 208 3.91 -9.40 -4.47
C ARG A 208 4.31 -9.32 -3.01
N LEU A 209 3.32 -9.36 -2.14
CA LEU A 209 3.48 -9.48 -0.69
C LEU A 209 3.12 -10.90 -0.26
N VAL A 210 3.91 -11.47 0.65
CA VAL A 210 3.59 -12.69 1.38
C VAL A 210 3.68 -12.37 2.86
N SER A 211 2.65 -12.71 3.63
CA SER A 211 2.56 -12.34 5.05
C SER A 211 2.79 -10.84 5.26
N TRP A 212 2.28 -10.01 4.34
CA TRP A 212 2.43 -8.55 4.31
C TRP A 212 3.87 -8.02 4.10
N HIS A 213 4.81 -8.88 3.75
CA HIS A 213 6.19 -8.50 3.42
C HIS A 213 6.41 -8.59 1.90
N PRO A 214 7.07 -7.59 1.27
CA PRO A 214 7.37 -7.65 -0.15
C PRO A 214 8.41 -8.73 -0.44
N VAL A 215 8.11 -9.56 -1.44
CA VAL A 215 8.97 -10.67 -1.87
C VAL A 215 9.34 -10.58 -3.35
N ALA A 216 8.63 -9.77 -4.12
CA ALA A 216 8.96 -9.46 -5.51
C ALA A 216 8.35 -8.13 -5.93
N PHE A 217 9.08 -7.37 -6.75
CA PHE A 217 8.59 -6.23 -7.52
C PHE A 217 9.69 -5.72 -8.45
N LYS A 218 9.31 -4.87 -9.42
CA LYS A 218 10.23 -3.97 -10.12
C LYS A 218 9.78 -2.53 -9.88
N ALA A 219 10.59 -1.76 -9.15
CA ALA A 219 10.34 -0.36 -8.84
C ALA A 219 11.28 0.53 -9.64
N GLU A 220 10.73 1.63 -10.15
CA GLU A 220 11.47 2.74 -10.74
C GLU A 220 10.88 4.05 -10.21
N LEU A 221 11.73 4.95 -9.76
CA LEU A 221 11.38 6.25 -9.21
C LEU A 221 12.30 7.29 -9.84
N HIS A 222 11.75 8.40 -10.29
CA HIS A 222 12.53 9.47 -10.90
C HIS A 222 11.88 10.84 -10.73
N THR A 223 12.69 11.88 -10.75
CA THR A 223 12.16 13.25 -10.72
C THR A 223 11.66 13.68 -12.09
N VAL A 224 10.58 14.45 -12.10
CA VAL A 224 10.12 15.16 -13.28
C VAL A 224 10.68 16.58 -13.21
N GLY A 225 11.66 16.85 -14.09
CA GLY A 225 12.45 18.08 -14.04
C GLY A 225 13.51 18.07 -12.92
N GLY A 226 14.06 19.26 -12.66
CA GLY A 226 15.07 19.49 -11.64
C GLY A 226 14.51 19.95 -10.30
N GLY A 227 15.41 20.23 -9.36
CA GLY A 227 15.06 20.66 -8.02
C GLY A 227 16.29 21.04 -7.20
N ARG A 228 16.12 21.08 -5.88
CA ARG A 228 17.20 21.31 -4.93
C ARG A 228 17.27 20.16 -3.94
N ILE A 229 18.47 19.78 -3.55
CA ILE A 229 18.74 18.75 -2.55
C ILE A 229 19.64 19.30 -1.45
N SER A 230 19.27 19.07 -0.20
CA SER A 230 20.06 19.48 0.96
C SER A 230 21.28 18.57 1.17
N GLN A 231 22.32 19.08 1.84
CA GLN A 231 23.48 18.27 2.23
C GLN A 231 23.09 17.01 3.01
N ARG A 232 22.09 17.13 3.89
CA ARG A 232 21.60 16.01 4.69
C ARG A 232 21.02 14.92 3.78
N ALA A 233 20.19 15.31 2.81
CA ALA A 233 19.64 14.39 1.82
C ALA A 233 20.73 13.75 0.94
N VAL A 234 21.75 14.51 0.51
CA VAL A 234 22.91 13.96 -0.21
C VAL A 234 23.61 12.87 0.62
N LYS A 235 23.88 13.14 1.89
CA LYS A 235 24.53 12.18 2.80
C LYS A 235 23.67 10.93 3.02
N ASN A 236 22.38 11.11 3.27
CA ASN A 236 21.44 10.03 3.50
C ASN A 236 21.27 9.14 2.26
N LEU A 237 21.14 9.75 1.08
CA LEU A 237 21.04 9.02 -0.19
C LEU A 237 22.30 8.19 -0.48
N THR A 238 23.48 8.75 -0.21
CA THR A 238 24.76 8.04 -0.33
C THR A 238 24.81 6.82 0.60
N SER A 239 24.32 6.96 1.84
CA SER A 239 24.29 5.85 2.81
C SER A 239 23.33 4.72 2.42
N VAL A 240 22.18 5.05 1.82
CA VAL A 240 21.18 4.05 1.37
C VAL A 240 21.69 3.30 0.15
N GLY A 241 22.30 3.99 -0.83
CA GLY A 241 22.83 3.39 -2.05
C GLY A 241 24.09 2.54 -1.87
N GLY A 242 24.60 2.40 -0.64
CA GLY A 242 25.83 1.64 -0.34
C GLY A 242 27.07 2.16 -1.08
N GLY A 243 27.01 3.38 -1.60
CA GLY A 243 28.04 3.99 -2.44
C GLY A 243 28.93 4.95 -1.64
N GLY A 244 30.13 5.20 -2.16
CA GLY A 244 30.92 6.37 -1.80
C GLY A 244 30.55 7.56 -2.69
N LEU A 245 30.85 8.78 -2.25
CA LEU A 245 30.78 9.97 -3.10
C LEU A 245 31.85 9.87 -4.20
N ALA A 246 31.51 9.29 -5.35
CA ALA A 246 32.39 9.29 -6.51
C ALA A 246 32.60 10.76 -6.96
N GLY A 247 33.85 11.22 -6.95
CA GLY A 247 34.18 12.63 -7.24
C GLY A 247 33.96 13.59 -6.06
N GLY A 248 34.00 13.08 -4.82
CA GLY A 248 34.10 13.82 -3.56
C GLY A 248 33.77 15.30 -3.65
N ILE A 249 32.54 15.68 -3.26
CA ILE A 249 32.25 17.08 -2.96
C ILE A 249 33.31 17.52 -1.95
N GLN A 250 34.23 18.40 -2.37
CA GLN A 250 35.30 18.86 -1.50
C GLN A 250 34.65 19.34 -0.21
N GLY A 251 35.14 18.89 0.96
CA GLY A 251 34.52 19.22 2.25
C GLY A 251 34.35 20.73 2.49
N ALA A 252 35.06 21.57 1.72
CA ALA A 252 34.89 23.01 1.64
C ALA A 252 33.55 23.46 1.01
N VAL A 253 33.07 22.81 -0.07
CA VAL A 253 31.82 23.17 -0.76
C VAL A 253 30.60 22.84 0.10
N LEU A 254 30.64 21.73 0.85
CA LEU A 254 29.62 21.40 1.86
C LEU A 254 29.64 22.36 3.06
N ARG A 255 30.68 23.16 3.28
CA ARG A 255 30.65 24.20 4.32
C ARG A 255 30.07 25.52 3.84
N LEU A 256 30.06 25.76 2.53
CA LEU A 256 29.63 27.02 1.91
C LEU A 256 28.17 26.98 1.41
N PHE A 257 27.64 25.81 1.03
CA PHE A 257 26.32 25.70 0.40
C PHE A 257 25.43 24.68 1.09
N SER A 258 24.30 25.11 1.67
CA SER A 258 23.34 24.23 2.36
C SER A 258 22.50 23.35 1.43
N THR A 259 22.32 23.77 0.17
CA THR A 259 21.50 23.10 -0.84
C THR A 259 22.15 23.14 -2.21
N PHE A 260 21.94 22.09 -3.00
CA PHE A 260 22.53 21.89 -4.33
C PHE A 260 21.41 21.77 -5.38
N PRO A 261 21.49 22.52 -6.48
CA PRO A 261 20.63 22.28 -7.64
C PRO A 261 20.91 20.91 -8.28
N TYR A 262 19.86 20.24 -8.73
CA TYR A 262 19.96 19.00 -9.50
C TYR A 262 19.05 19.04 -10.72
N GLN A 263 19.46 18.34 -11.79
CA GLN A 263 18.67 18.18 -13.01
C GLN A 263 17.79 16.93 -12.95
N ARG A 264 18.34 15.81 -12.43
CA ARG A 264 17.63 14.53 -12.36
C ARG A 264 18.00 13.76 -11.10
N ILE A 265 17.01 13.13 -10.48
CA ILE A 265 17.21 12.04 -9.50
C ILE A 265 16.50 10.81 -10.04
N GLY A 266 17.11 9.64 -9.92
CA GLY A 266 16.51 8.38 -10.34
C GLY A 266 17.05 7.19 -9.56
N LEU A 267 16.15 6.28 -9.18
CA LEU A 267 16.47 5.05 -8.46
C LEU A 267 15.58 3.92 -8.97
N SER A 268 16.14 2.73 -9.12
CA SER A 268 15.37 1.53 -9.42
C SER A 268 15.80 0.35 -8.54
N CYS A 269 14.85 -0.55 -8.29
CA CYS A 269 15.05 -1.76 -7.49
C CYS A 269 14.21 -2.88 -8.09
N MET A 270 14.87 -3.98 -8.49
CA MET A 270 14.18 -5.23 -8.81
C MET A 270 14.41 -6.23 -7.67
N LEU A 271 13.36 -6.47 -6.88
CA LEU A 271 13.39 -7.43 -5.77
C LEU A 271 13.10 -8.83 -6.30
N ALA A 272 14.06 -9.74 -6.08
CA ALA A 272 13.88 -11.17 -6.30
C ALA A 272 14.80 -11.95 -5.35
N ASN A 273 14.27 -13.01 -4.73
CA ASN A 273 15.02 -13.87 -3.79
C ASN A 273 15.68 -13.06 -2.67
N ASP A 274 14.94 -12.14 -2.06
CA ASP A 274 15.39 -11.23 -1.00
C ASP A 274 16.57 -10.31 -1.36
N VAL A 275 16.97 -10.27 -2.64
CA VAL A 275 17.98 -9.36 -3.16
C VAL A 275 17.32 -8.32 -4.04
N CYS A 276 17.56 -7.06 -3.70
CA CYS A 276 17.25 -5.95 -4.59
C CYS A 276 18.42 -5.73 -5.55
N THR A 277 18.15 -5.86 -6.86
CA THR A 277 19.06 -5.40 -7.91
C THR A 277 18.82 -3.92 -8.13
N MET A 278 19.78 -3.09 -7.70
CA MET A 278 19.70 -1.65 -7.70
C MET A 278 20.13 -1.06 -9.04
N GLY A 279 19.51 0.06 -9.41
CA GLY A 279 19.88 0.90 -10.54
C GLY A 279 19.48 2.36 -10.31
N GLY A 280 19.69 3.19 -11.32
CA GLY A 280 19.36 4.61 -11.26
C GLY A 280 19.09 5.19 -12.64
N ILE A 281 19.43 6.46 -12.83
CA ILE A 281 19.21 7.23 -14.06
C ILE A 281 19.87 6.55 -15.27
N LYS A 282 21.11 6.11 -15.11
CA LYS A 282 21.93 5.44 -16.14
C LYS A 282 23.10 4.69 -15.48
N PRO A 283 23.68 3.69 -16.16
CA PRO A 283 24.97 3.13 -15.75
C PRO A 283 26.04 4.23 -15.63
N ALA A 284 26.89 4.16 -14.60
CA ALA A 284 27.97 5.10 -14.41
C ALA A 284 29.26 4.63 -15.10
N GLU A 285 30.04 5.58 -15.63
CA GLU A 285 31.39 5.31 -16.12
C GLU A 285 32.29 4.86 -14.95
N GLY A 286 33.03 3.77 -15.13
CA GLY A 286 33.82 3.16 -14.04
C GLY A 286 33.02 2.21 -13.13
N GLY A 287 31.75 1.94 -13.45
CA GLY A 287 30.90 0.96 -12.75
C GLY A 287 29.91 1.58 -11.77
N GLY A 288 28.82 0.85 -11.50
CA GLY A 288 27.70 1.36 -10.69
C GLY A 288 26.64 2.07 -11.53
N TYR A 289 25.84 2.92 -10.87
CA TYR A 289 24.72 3.63 -11.49
C TYR A 289 24.58 5.05 -10.94
N SER A 290 24.24 5.99 -11.82
CA SER A 290 23.98 7.40 -11.47
C SER A 290 22.65 7.54 -10.74
N ILE A 291 22.65 8.14 -9.56
CA ILE A 291 21.45 8.37 -8.74
C ILE A 291 20.99 9.83 -8.84
N VAL A 292 21.93 10.77 -8.77
CA VAL A 292 21.66 12.22 -8.84
C VAL A 292 22.60 12.83 -9.84
N GLU A 293 22.04 13.53 -10.82
CA GLU A 293 22.79 14.39 -11.73
C GLU A 293 22.51 15.86 -11.37
N GLY A 294 23.55 16.58 -10.97
CA GLY A 294 23.51 17.99 -10.61
C GLY A 294 23.16 18.90 -11.78
N ASP A 295 22.85 20.16 -11.46
CA ASP A 295 22.63 21.22 -12.46
C ASP A 295 23.42 22.48 -12.09
N GLY A 296 24.23 23.01 -12.99
CA GLY A 296 25.06 24.20 -12.73
C GLY A 296 26.06 24.03 -11.56
N LEU A 297 26.36 25.13 -10.86
CA LEU A 297 27.30 25.19 -9.74
C LEU A 297 26.58 25.56 -8.42
N PRO A 298 26.92 24.94 -7.28
CA PRO A 298 27.85 23.82 -7.14
C PRO A 298 27.28 22.51 -7.70
N TYR A 299 28.05 21.87 -8.58
CA TYR A 299 27.67 20.60 -9.22
C TYR A 299 27.81 19.43 -8.25
N ILE A 300 26.85 18.50 -8.29
CA ILE A 300 26.91 17.25 -7.54
C ILE A 300 26.60 16.08 -8.47
N HIS A 301 27.28 14.96 -8.26
CA HIS A 301 26.98 13.69 -8.93
C HIS A 301 27.08 12.58 -7.89
N ILE A 302 26.04 11.76 -7.79
CA ILE A 302 25.98 10.66 -6.81
C ILE A 302 25.89 9.35 -7.57
N ILE A 303 26.85 8.46 -7.33
CA ILE A 303 26.94 7.13 -7.93
C ILE A 303 26.72 6.07 -6.85
N GLY A 304 25.80 5.15 -7.10
CA GLY A 304 25.65 3.92 -6.33
C GLY A 304 26.56 2.83 -6.90
N HIS A 305 27.39 2.21 -6.06
CA HIS A 305 28.28 1.13 -6.48
C HIS A 305 27.72 -0.27 -6.15
N GLN A 306 26.81 -0.36 -5.18
CA GLN A 306 26.19 -1.63 -4.79
C GLN A 306 24.98 -1.92 -5.68
N THR A 307 25.19 -2.75 -6.71
CA THR A 307 24.12 -3.16 -7.64
C THR A 307 23.26 -4.30 -7.11
N ARG A 308 23.71 -5.02 -6.08
CA ARG A 308 22.97 -6.09 -5.41
C ARG A 308 23.04 -5.86 -3.91
N VAL A 309 21.89 -5.74 -3.27
CA VAL A 309 21.77 -5.47 -1.83
C VAL A 309 20.67 -6.36 -1.27
N ASP A 310 20.94 -7.01 -0.13
CA ASP A 310 19.90 -7.72 0.60
C ASP A 310 18.78 -6.76 1.00
N TRP A 311 17.53 -7.15 0.77
CA TRP A 311 16.37 -6.29 0.97
C TRP A 311 16.23 -5.82 2.42
N SER A 312 16.48 -6.71 3.38
CA SER A 312 16.48 -6.38 4.81
C SER A 312 17.56 -5.36 5.16
N THR A 313 18.75 -5.46 4.56
CA THR A 313 19.83 -4.50 4.71
C THR A 313 19.45 -3.14 4.13
N LEU A 314 18.84 -3.11 2.93
CA LEU A 314 18.37 -1.88 2.31
C LEU A 314 17.32 -1.17 3.18
N LEU A 315 16.34 -1.92 3.69
CA LEU A 315 15.30 -1.40 4.57
C LEU A 315 15.89 -0.85 5.87
N SER A 316 16.84 -1.57 6.47
CA SER A 316 17.53 -1.11 7.68
C SER A 316 18.31 0.19 7.46
N ARG A 317 18.99 0.33 6.31
CA ARG A 317 19.69 1.57 5.94
C ARG A 317 18.74 2.72 5.70
N LEU A 318 17.62 2.47 5.04
CA LEU A 318 16.59 3.48 4.82
C LEU A 318 16.01 3.96 6.16
N GLN A 319 15.65 3.04 7.06
CA GLN A 319 15.16 3.37 8.40
C GLN A 319 16.17 4.19 9.21
N ALA A 320 17.46 3.83 9.16
CA ALA A 320 18.52 4.60 9.82
C ALA A 320 18.65 6.02 9.23
N ALA A 321 18.55 6.16 7.90
CA ALA A 321 18.60 7.45 7.22
C ALA A 321 17.41 8.35 7.56
N THR A 322 16.25 7.78 7.91
CA THR A 322 15.02 8.53 8.22
C THR A 322 14.77 8.76 9.71
N THR A 323 15.41 8.02 10.60
CA THR A 323 15.22 8.17 12.06
C THR A 323 16.32 8.99 12.74
N GLY A 324 17.29 9.49 11.96
CA GLY A 324 18.45 10.19 12.48
C GLY A 324 19.41 9.32 13.32
N GLN A 325 19.14 8.02 13.43
CA GLN A 325 20.01 7.07 14.12
C GLN A 325 21.16 6.64 13.21
N ARG A 326 22.39 6.69 13.73
CA ARG A 326 23.59 6.26 13.00
C ARG A 326 23.47 4.76 12.66
N PRO A 327 23.85 4.32 11.44
CA PRO A 327 23.77 2.91 11.08
C PRO A 327 24.60 2.05 12.04
N VAL A 328 23.98 1.01 12.59
CA VAL A 328 24.67 -0.02 13.38
C VAL A 328 25.44 -0.89 12.39
N ILE A 329 26.76 -0.74 12.38
CA ILE A 329 27.65 -1.64 11.65
C ILE A 329 27.67 -2.96 12.44
N ARG A 330 27.21 -4.05 11.83
CA ARG A 330 27.53 -5.42 12.25
C ARG A 330 28.54 -6.00 11.29
#